data_AF-A0A261GFE5-F1
#
_entry.id   AF-A0A261GFE5-F1
#
_cell.length_a   1.000
_cell.length_b   1.000
_cell.length_c   1.000
_cell.angle_alpha   90.00
_cell.angle_beta   90.00
_cell.angle_gamma   90.00
#
_symmetry.space_group_name_H-M   'P 1'
#
loop_
_entity.id
_entity.type
_entity.pdbx_description
1 polymer ?
#
loop_
_entity_poly.entity_id
_entity_poly.type
_entity_poly.pdbx_seq_one_letter_code
_entity_poly.pdbx_strand_id
1 'polypeptide(L)' 'MSHFLISKYGETTRGEDRFGDNKQKRYSKKFLKENNVDYVKQESGTKKEMHKWQHEKILEYKAENGGKRPRLNKSDY' A
#
# COMPACT_ATOMS: atom_id res chain seq x y z
N MET A 1 10.93 17.83 7.39
CA MET A 1 10.04 16.75 6.92
C MET A 1 10.87 15.51 6.73
N SER A 2 10.70 14.51 7.59
CA SER A 2 11.39 13.23 7.47
C SER A 2 10.98 12.57 6.16
N HIS A 3 11.91 12.32 5.24
CA HIS A 3 11.64 11.59 4.00
C HIS A 3 11.38 10.12 4.36
N PHE A 4 10.11 9.75 4.54
CA PHE A 4 9.73 8.35 4.64
C PHE A 4 9.78 7.73 3.24
N LEU A 5 10.62 6.71 3.06
CA LEU A 5 10.68 5.98 1.81
C LEU A 5 9.41 5.13 1.65
N ILE A 6 8.60 5.44 0.63
CA ILE A 6 7.40 4.66 0.35
C ILE A 6 7.80 3.26 -0.13
N SER A 7 7.47 2.25 0.67
CA SER A 7 7.78 0.86 0.36
C SER A 7 6.70 0.16 -0.46
N LYS A 8 5.44 0.60 -0.35
CA LYS A 8 4.30 0.04 -1.09
C LYS A 8 3.15 1.04 -1.23
N TYR A 9 2.52 1.08 -2.40
CA TYR A 9 1.16 1.59 -2.56
C TYR A 9 0.16 0.45 -2.75
N GLY A 10 -0.98 0.57 -2.08
CA GLY A 10 -2.09 -0.37 -2.18
C GLY A 10 -1.86 -1.66 -1.40
N GLU A 11 -2.77 -1.90 -0.47
CA GLU A 11 -2.98 -3.17 0.20
C GLU A 11 -4.49 -3.40 0.26
N THR A 12 -5.02 -4.12 -0.73
CA THR A 12 -6.46 -4.38 -0.84
C THR A 12 -6.84 -5.37 0.24
N THR A 13 -7.17 -4.85 1.42
CA THR A 13 -7.69 -5.67 2.49
C THR A 13 -9.17 -5.89 2.23
N ARG A 14 -9.64 -7.14 2.25
CA ARG A 14 -11.03 -7.40 2.61
C ARG A 14 -11.16 -6.87 4.05
N GLY A 15 -11.83 -5.73 4.18
CA GLY A 15 -11.80 -4.90 5.39
C GLY A 15 -12.49 -5.53 6.58
N GLU A 16 -12.61 -4.74 7.64
CA GLU A 16 -13.39 -5.07 8.84
C GLU A 16 -14.85 -5.41 8.49
N ASP A 17 -15.42 -4.81 7.44
CA ASP A 17 -16.76 -5.15 6.93
C ASP A 17 -16.98 -6.64 6.64
N ARG A 18 -15.91 -7.38 6.27
CA ARG A 18 -15.99 -8.82 5.99
C ARG A 18 -15.56 -9.68 7.17
N PHE A 19 -14.60 -9.22 7.97
CA PHE A 19 -13.95 -10.06 8.98
C PHE A 19 -14.22 -9.64 10.42
N GLY A 20 -14.83 -8.47 10.65
CA GLY A 20 -15.03 -7.82 11.94
C GLY A 20 -13.93 -6.83 12.30
N ASP A 21 -14.22 -5.98 13.29
CA ASP A 21 -13.29 -4.97 13.81
C ASP A 21 -11.92 -5.56 14.16
N ASN A 22 -10.86 -4.86 13.77
CA ASN A 22 -9.47 -5.27 13.93
C ASN A 22 -9.07 -6.59 13.25
N LYS A 23 -9.92 -7.21 12.43
CA LYS A 23 -9.63 -8.47 11.72
C LYS A 23 -9.28 -8.28 10.23
N GLN A 24 -8.95 -7.05 9.86
CA GLN A 24 -8.43 -6.71 8.54
C GLN A 24 -7.19 -7.56 8.20
N LYS A 25 -7.22 -8.27 7.05
CA LYS A 25 -6.08 -9.05 6.57
C LYS A 25 -5.08 -8.15 5.84
N ARG A 26 -4.05 -7.73 6.57
CA ARG A 26 -2.87 -6.98 6.08
C ARG A 26 -1.58 -7.74 6.40
N TYR A 27 -0.43 -7.21 5.97
CA TYR A 27 0.88 -7.67 6.42
C TYR A 27 0.91 -7.74 7.94
N SER A 28 1.46 -8.84 8.45
CA SER A 28 1.53 -9.06 9.89
C SER A 28 2.38 -7.98 10.55
N LYS A 29 2.11 -7.70 11.84
CA LYS A 29 2.96 -6.79 12.65
C LYS A 29 4.43 -7.22 12.62
N LYS A 30 4.69 -8.53 12.58
CA LYS A 30 6.03 -9.10 12.44
C LYS A 30 6.69 -8.67 11.13
N PHE A 31 6.01 -8.82 10.00
CA PHE A 31 6.54 -8.41 8.69
C PHE A 31 6.85 -6.91 8.63
N LEU A 32 5.94 -6.06 9.15
CA LEU A 32 6.13 -4.61 9.20
C LEU A 32 7.37 -4.23 10.01
N LYS A 33 7.53 -4.84 11.20
CA LYS A 33 8.70 -4.65 12.06
C LYS A 33 10.00 -5.13 11.40
N GLU A 34 10.00 -6.31 10.80
CA GLU A 34 11.17 -6.88 10.12
C GLU A 34 11.60 -6.05 8.89
N ASN A 35 10.67 -5.39 8.24
CA ASN A 35 10.93 -4.53 7.08
C ASN A 35 11.12 -3.05 7.46
N ASN A 36 11.01 -2.68 8.75
CA ASN A 36 11.05 -1.31 9.24
C ASN A 36 10.10 -0.37 8.47
N VAL A 37 8.86 -0.82 8.29
CA VAL A 37 7.80 -0.06 7.59
C VAL A 37 6.56 0.03 8.45
N ASP A 38 5.92 1.19 8.41
CA ASP A 38 4.63 1.42 9.04
C ASP A 38 3.50 1.35 8.01
N TYR A 39 2.34 0.85 8.45
CA TYR A 39 1.11 0.90 7.67
C TYR A 39 0.38 2.21 7.96
N VAL A 40 0.04 2.95 6.91
CA VAL A 40 -0.75 4.19 7.00
C VAL A 40 -1.96 4.06 6.06
N LYS A 41 -3.17 4.19 6.63
CA LYS A 41 -4.40 4.27 5.83
C LYS A 41 -4.48 5.65 5.19
N GLN A 42 -4.36 5.72 3.87
CA GLN A 42 -4.43 6.99 3.12
C GLN A 42 -5.81 7.25 2.50
N GLU A 43 -6.46 6.21 1.98
CA GLU A 43 -7.71 6.37 1.21
C GLU A 43 -8.64 5.17 1.42
N SER A 44 -9.94 5.33 1.12
CA SER A 44 -10.93 4.25 1.14
C SER A 44 -11.97 4.40 0.04
N GLY A 45 -12.46 3.29 -0.50
CA GLY A 45 -13.49 3.30 -1.52
C GLY A 45 -13.77 1.89 -2.05
N THR A 46 -14.47 1.81 -3.17
CA THR A 46 -14.71 0.54 -3.86
C THR A 46 -13.39 -0.09 -4.31
N LYS A 47 -13.41 -1.41 -4.54
CA LYS A 47 -12.25 -2.12 -5.09
C LYS A 47 -11.73 -1.46 -6.37
N LYS A 48 -12.62 -1.03 -7.27
CA LYS A 48 -12.24 -0.39 -8.54
C LYS A 48 -11.52 0.94 -8.31
N GLU A 49 -12.05 1.79 -7.43
CA GLU A 49 -11.43 3.08 -7.08
C GLU A 49 -10.07 2.87 -6.42
N MET A 50 -9.94 1.92 -5.50
CA MET A 50 -8.67 1.65 -4.83
C MET A 50 -7.62 1.08 -5.78
N HIS A 51 -8.01 0.24 -6.74
CA HIS A 51 -7.10 -0.21 -7.81
C HIS A 51 -6.63 0.96 -8.69
N LYS A 52 -7.54 1.87 -9.07
CA LYS A 52 -7.19 3.06 -9.86
C LYS A 52 -6.24 3.97 -9.07
N TRP A 53 -6.57 4.29 -7.83
CA TRP A 53 -5.75 5.11 -6.94
C TRP A 53 -4.36 4.51 -6.73
N GLN A 54 -4.27 3.19 -6.49
CA GLN A 54 -3.00 2.50 -6.36
C GLN A 54 -2.15 2.64 -7.64
N HIS A 55 -2.77 2.47 -8.81
CA HIS A 55 -2.09 2.59 -10.09
C HIS A 55 -1.53 4.00 -10.29
N GLU A 56 -2.33 5.04 -10.06
CA GLU A 56 -1.93 6.44 -10.16
C GLU A 56 -0.74 6.75 -9.24
N LYS A 57 -0.79 6.31 -7.96
CA LYS A 57 0.33 6.51 -7.02
C LYS A 57 1.61 5.80 -7.40
N ILE A 58 1.53 4.62 -8.01
CA ILE A 58 2.72 3.93 -8.52
C ILE A 58 3.29 4.67 -9.73
N LEU A 59 2.46 5.23 -10.62
CA LEU A 59 2.92 6.03 -11.74
C LEU A 59 3.62 7.31 -11.28
N GLU A 60 3.03 8.04 -10.32
CA GLU A 60 3.65 9.22 -9.69
C GLU A 60 5.02 8.85 -9.10
N TYR A 61 5.08 7.79 -8.30
CA TYR A 61 6.34 7.33 -7.72
C TYR A 61 7.38 6.98 -8.78
N LYS A 62 6.99 6.28 -9.86
CA LYS A 62 7.89 5.95 -10.96
C LYS A 62 8.42 7.21 -11.65
N ALA A 63 7.59 8.22 -11.86
CA ALA A 63 8.01 9.48 -12.47
C ALA A 63 9.10 10.17 -11.62
N GLU A 64 8.98 10.10 -10.30
CA GLU A 64 9.92 10.70 -9.34
C GLU A 64 11.17 9.84 -9.05
N ASN A 65 11.10 8.52 -9.32
CA ASN A 65 12.15 7.56 -8.94
C ASN A 65 12.81 6.88 -10.14
N GLY A 66 12.92 7.58 -11.27
CA GLY A 66 13.63 7.09 -12.47
C GLY A 66 13.00 5.82 -13.05
N GLY A 67 11.68 5.74 -13.05
CA GLY A 67 10.90 4.61 -13.55
C GLY A 67 10.81 3.41 -12.59
N LYS A 68 11.45 3.46 -11.42
CA LYS A 68 11.42 2.35 -10.44
C LYS A 68 10.15 2.40 -9.60
N ARG A 69 9.62 1.21 -9.26
CA ARG A 69 8.46 1.06 -8.37
C ARG A 69 8.89 1.06 -6.90
N PRO A 70 7.94 1.26 -5.97
CA PRO A 70 8.18 0.94 -4.57
C PRO A 70 8.59 -0.53 -4.41
N ARG A 71 9.55 -0.81 -3.52
CA ARG A 71 10.19 -2.12 -3.35
C ARG A 71 9.23 -3.29 -3.18
N LEU A 72 8.07 -3.09 -2.53
CA LEU A 72 7.09 -4.14 -2.23
C LEU A 72 5.92 -4.20 -3.24
N ASN A 73 5.91 -3.35 -4.27
CA ASN A 73 5.01 -3.48 -5.42
C ASN A 73 5.67 -4.38 -6.48
N LYS A 74 5.40 -5.70 -6.39
CA LYS A 74 6.07 -6.74 -7.18
C LYS A 74 5.55 -6.94 -8.62
N SER A 75 4.51 -6.23 -9.04
CA SER A 75 3.85 -6.41 -10.34
C SER A 75 3.52 -5.07 -11.00
N ASP A 76 3.54 -5.07 -12.34
CA ASP A 76 3.10 -3.99 -13.23
C ASP A 76 1.60 -4.06 -13.57
N TYR A 77 0.97 -5.20 -13.28
CA TYR A 77 -0.41 -5.55 -13.58
C TYR A 77 -1.31 -5.41 -12.35
#